data_AF-A0A3B8IV39-F1
#
_entry.id   AF-A0A3B8IV39-F1
#
_cell.length_a   1.000
_cell.length_b   1.000
_cell.length_c   1.000
_cell.angle_alpha   90.00
_cell.angle_beta   90.00
_cell.angle_gamma   90.00
#
_symmetry.space_group_name_H-M   'P 1'
#
loop_
_entity.id
_entity.type
_entity.pdbx_description
1 polymer ?
#
loop_
_entity_poly.entity_id
_entity_poly.type
_entity_poly.pdbx_seq_one_letter_code
_entity_poly.pdbx_strand_id
1 'polypeptide(L)' 'MDVVIRKQTPTDDIPWDLLLEADPSQQLVEAYLRQGELWLLVQNAEVLGVYVLYPVEDGLAEVKSVSVAQAH' A
#
# COMPACT_ATOMS: atom_id res chain seq x y z
N MET A 1 -1.74 13.92 -17.52
CA MET A 1 -2.44 13.05 -16.56
C MET A 1 -1.48 12.86 -15.41
N ASP A 2 -1.82 13.43 -14.26
CA ASP A 2 -0.89 13.47 -13.13
C ASP A 2 -1.10 12.22 -12.27
N VAL A 3 0.02 11.59 -11.95
CA VAL A 3 0.07 10.46 -11.03
C VAL A 3 0.53 10.99 -9.69
N VAL A 4 -0.18 10.65 -8.63
CA VAL A 4 0.10 11.13 -7.27
C VAL A 4 0.36 9.95 -6.35
N ILE A 5 1.46 9.99 -5.60
CA ILE A 5 1.69 9.08 -4.48
C ILE A 5 1.33 9.83 -3.20
N ARG A 6 0.44 9.27 -2.40
CA ARG A 6 0.03 9.85 -1.12
C ARG A 6 -0.18 8.80 -0.06
N LYS A 7 -0.05 9.19 1.20
CA LYS A 7 -0.41 8.34 2.33
C LYS A 7 -1.93 8.10 2.35
N GLN A 8 -2.32 6.90 2.73
CA GLN A 8 -3.71 6.53 3.00
C GLN A 8 -4.27 7.35 4.17
N THR A 9 -5.55 7.68 4.08
CA THR A 9 -6.32 8.36 5.13
C THR A 9 -7.40 7.41 5.65
N PRO A 10 -7.95 7.62 6.86
CA PRO A 10 -8.99 6.75 7.42
C PRO A 10 -10.28 6.66 6.59
N THR A 11 -10.49 7.56 5.62
CA THR A 11 -11.64 7.56 4.71
C THR A 11 -11.39 6.82 3.40
N ASP A 12 -10.13 6.45 3.11
CA ASP A 12 -9.81 5.65 1.95
C ASP A 12 -10.09 4.17 2.22
N ASP A 13 -10.70 3.51 1.23
CA ASP A 13 -10.81 2.06 1.24
C ASP A 13 -9.42 1.40 1.20
N ILE A 14 -9.28 0.27 1.89
CA ILE A 14 -8.06 -0.53 1.80
C ILE A 14 -8.10 -1.32 0.49
N PRO A 15 -7.14 -1.12 -0.42
CA PRO A 15 -7.07 -1.83 -1.70
C PRO A 15 -6.56 -3.26 -1.49
N TRP A 16 -7.41 -4.12 -0.92
CA TRP A 16 -7.07 -5.50 -0.56
C TRP A 16 -6.59 -6.32 -1.75
N ASP A 17 -7.20 -6.14 -2.92
CA ASP A 17 -6.79 -6.87 -4.13
C ASP A 17 -5.31 -6.64 -4.45
N LEU A 18 -4.86 -5.38 -4.45
CA LEU A 18 -3.46 -5.03 -4.69
C LEU A 18 -2.52 -5.53 -3.59
N LEU A 19 -2.96 -5.47 -2.33
CA LEU A 19 -2.13 -5.95 -1.21
C LEU A 19 -1.96 -7.47 -1.25
N LEU A 20 -3.02 -8.20 -1.61
CA LEU A 20 -3.03 -9.66 -1.67
C LEU A 20 -2.33 -10.22 -2.91
N GLU A 21 -2.19 -9.42 -3.98
CA GLU A 21 -1.32 -9.76 -5.11
C GLU A 21 0.15 -9.87 -4.71
N ALA A 22 0.62 -8.99 -3.81
CA ALA A 22 2.00 -8.99 -3.34
C ALA A 22 2.24 -9.97 -2.19
N ASP A 23 1.30 -10.08 -1.25
CA ASP A 23 1.35 -11.02 -0.13
C ASP A 23 -0.01 -11.72 0.04
N PRO A 24 -0.13 -13.02 -0.29
CA PRO A 24 -1.41 -13.73 -0.29
C PRO A 24 -1.99 -13.93 1.12
N SER A 25 -1.24 -13.66 2.19
CA SER A 25 -1.71 -13.83 3.56
C SER A 25 -2.33 -12.55 4.10
N GLN A 26 -3.66 -12.45 4.05
CA GLN A 26 -4.41 -11.33 4.64
C GLN A 26 -4.01 -11.06 6.11
N GLN A 27 -3.74 -12.12 6.89
CA GLN A 27 -3.33 -11.98 8.29
C GLN A 27 -1.98 -11.29 8.45
N LEU A 28 -1.01 -11.58 7.56
CA LEU A 28 0.28 -10.89 7.53
C LEU A 28 0.10 -9.44 7.10
N VAL A 29 -0.75 -9.21 6.10
CA VAL A 29 -1.08 -7.87 5.60
C VAL A 29 -1.66 -7.00 6.70
N GLU A 30 -2.68 -7.48 7.40
CA GLU A 30 -3.25 -6.80 8.54
C GLU A 30 -2.21 -6.51 9.64
N ALA A 31 -1.26 -7.43 9.84
CA ALA A 31 -0.22 -7.25 10.85
C ALA A 31 0.73 -6.10 10.53
N TYR A 32 1.25 -6.02 9.31
CA TYR A 32 2.13 -4.93 8.93
C TYR A 32 1.38 -3.61 8.71
N LEU A 33 0.09 -3.61 8.37
CA LEU A 33 -0.71 -2.39 8.25
C LEU A 33 -1.02 -1.73 9.60
N ARG A 34 -1.08 -2.49 10.70
CA ARG A 34 -1.30 -1.93 12.04
C ARG A 34 -0.17 -1.02 12.53
N GLN A 35 1.05 -1.26 12.06
CA GLN A 35 2.25 -0.55 12.51
C GLN A 35 2.93 0.24 11.38
N GLY A 36 2.67 -0.14 10.13
CA GLY A 36 3.20 0.50 8.95
C GLY A 36 2.32 1.61 8.39
N GLU A 37 2.83 2.21 7.31
CA GLU A 37 2.14 3.25 6.55
C GLU A 37 1.78 2.70 5.18
N LEU A 38 0.49 2.74 4.85
CA LEU A 38 0.01 2.44 3.51
C LEU A 38 0.09 3.69 2.64
N TRP A 39 0.72 3.55 1.48
CA TRP A 39 0.84 4.58 0.46
C TRP A 39 0.18 4.12 -0.83
N LEU A 40 -0.54 5.05 -1.45
CA LEU A 40 -1.40 4.80 -2.61
C LEU A 40 -0.85 5.54 -3.83
N LEU A 41 -0.75 4.83 -4.96
CA LEU A 41 -0.53 5.39 -6.28
C LEU A 41 -1.89 5.70 -6.90
N VAL A 42 -2.19 6.99 -7.08
CA VAL A 42 -3.49 7.46 -7.57
C VAL A 42 -3.35 8.14 -8.93
N GLN A 43 -4.17 7.73 -9.89
CA GLN A 43 -4.31 8.38 -11.19
C GLN A 43 -5.81 8.49 -11.52
N ASN A 44 -6.29 9.66 -11.95
CA ASN A 44 -7.71 9.86 -12.30
C ASN A 44 -8.71 9.40 -11.21
N ALA A 45 -8.35 9.59 -9.93
CA ALA A 45 -9.08 9.13 -8.74
C ALA A 45 -9.17 7.60 -8.55
N GLU A 46 -8.42 6.82 -9.34
CA GLU A 46 -8.28 5.37 -9.21
C GLU A 46 -6.96 5.02 -8.52
N VAL A 47 -6.99 4.03 -7.63
CA VAL A 47 -5.78 3.48 -7.00
C VAL A 47 -5.20 2.42 -7.91
N LEU A 48 -4.04 2.71 -8.50
CA LEU A 48 -3.34 1.83 -9.44
C LEU A 48 -2.20 1.05 -8.79
N GLY A 49 -1.89 1.31 -7.54
CA GLY A 49 -0.76 0.66 -6.87
C GLY A 49 -0.66 1.05 -5.41
N VAL A 50 0.10 0.25 -4.68
CA VAL A 50 0.32 0.40 -3.25
C VAL A 50 1.75 0.10 -2.88
N TYR A 51 2.20 0.69 -1.78
CA TYR A 51 3.28 0.11 -1.00
C TYR A 51 3.06 0.35 0.49
N VAL A 52 3.66 -0.51 1.31
CA VAL A 52 3.63 -0.39 2.77
C VAL A 52 5.03 -0.16 3.30
N LEU A 53 5.23 0.97 3.99
CA LEU A 53 6.45 1.22 4.77
C LEU A 53 6.24 0.72 6.19
N TYR A 54 7.08 -0.23 6.61
CA TYR A 54 7.07 -0.76 7.96
C TYR A 54 8.28 -0.21 8.73
N PRO A 55 8.08 0.46 9.88
CA PRO A 55 9.19 0.95 10.69
C PRO A 55 9.95 -0.23 11.31
N VAL A 56 11.26 -0.31 11.07
CA VAL A 56 12.13 -1.33 11.67
C VAL A 56 12.82 -0.77 12.90
N GLU A 57 13.43 0.41 12.75
CA GLU A 57 14.06 1.19 13.82
C GLU A 57 14.10 2.67 13.43
N ASP A 58 14.60 3.53 14.32
CA ASP A 58 14.67 4.97 14.08
C ASP A 58 15.50 5.28 12.83
N GLY A 59 14.84 5.89 11.84
CA GLY A 59 15.46 6.25 10.56
C GLY A 59 15.56 5.11 9.54
N LEU A 60 15.07 3.90 9.85
CA LEU A 60 15.03 2.76 8.93
C LEU A 60 13.61 2.20 8.79
N ALA A 61 13.11 2.21 7.55
CA ALA A 61 11.86 1.56 7.18
C ALA A 61 12.08 0.52 6.08
N GLU A 62 11.32 -0.55 6.13
CA GLU A 62 11.29 -1.60 5.11
C GLU A 62 10.05 -1.42 4.22
N VAL A 63 10.20 -1.61 2.91
CA VAL A 63 9.04 -1.78 2.01
C VAL A 63 8.54 -3.21 2.18
N LYS A 64 7.51 -3.39 3.01
CA LYS A 64 6.97 -4.72 3.34
C LYS A 64 6.15 -5.35 2.22
N SER A 65 5.45 -4.52 1.46
CA SER A 65 4.60 -4.93 0.35
C SER A 65 4.60 -3.83 -0.69
N VAL A 66 4.60 -4.20 -1.97
CA VAL A 66 4.46 -3.30 -3.11
C VAL A 66 3.74 -4.03 -4.23
N SER A 67 2.68 -3.45 -4.76
CA SER A 67 1.96 -3.96 -5.94
C SER A 67 1.50 -2.81 -6.82
N VAL A 68 1.32 -3.11 -8.11
CA VAL A 68 0.74 -2.21 -9.11
C VAL A 68 -0.28 -3.03 -9.90
N ALA A 69 -1.47 -2.46 -10.08
CA ALA A 69 -2.53 -3.07 -10.88
C ALA A 69 -1.98 -3.47 -12.24
N GLN A 70 -2.31 -4.68 -12.70
CA GLN A 70 -1.95 -5.09 -14.05
C GLN A 70 -2.56 -4.11 -15.06
N ALA A 71 -1.76 -3.68 -16.03
CA ALA A 71 -2.29 -2.94 -17.17
C ALA A 71 -3.25 -3.87 -17.93
N HIS A 72 -4.52 -3.46 -18.03
CA HIS A 72 -5.50 -4.10 -18.91
C HIS A 72 -5.24 -3.78 -20.37
#